data_AF-A0A942A0Z8-F1
#
_entry.id   AF-A0A942A0Z8-F1
#
_cell.length_a   1.000
_cell.length_b   1.000
_cell.length_c   1.000
_cell.angle_alpha   90.00
_cell.angle_beta   90.00
_cell.angle_gamma   90.00
#
_symmetry.space_group_name_H-M   'P 1'
#
loop_
_entity.id
_entity.type
_entity.pdbx_description
1 polymer ?
#
loop_
_entity_poly.entity_id
_entity_poly.type
_entity_poly.pdbx_seq_one_letter_code
_entity_poly.pdbx_strand_id
1 'polypeptide(L)' 'GGAKSYPIASYTWLLVKTDNPDAGKARAIRDFLTWMTTAEAQKMADDLGYAPLPSDVLGLVQARVKTLKTAGRPIG' A
#
# COMPACT_ATOMS: atom_id res chain seq x y z
N GLY A 1 13.98 -11.19 11.98
CA GLY A 1 15.20 -11.58 11.26
C GLY A 1 15.77 -12.79 11.95
N GLY A 2 16.07 -13.85 11.20
CA GLY A 2 16.66 -15.09 11.73
C GLY A 2 18.12 -15.22 11.31
N ALA A 3 18.84 -16.18 11.89
CA ALA A 3 20.25 -16.45 11.62
C ALA A 3 20.60 -16.78 10.13
N LYS A 4 19.58 -16.95 9.27
CA LYS A 4 19.71 -17.19 7.82
C LYS A 4 19.19 -16.04 6.95
N SER A 5 18.86 -14.89 7.53
CA SER A 5 18.35 -13.73 6.77
C SER A 5 19.47 -13.06 5.96
N TYR A 6 19.18 -12.67 4.73
CA TYR A 6 20.10 -11.86 3.92
C TYR A 6 20.32 -10.50 4.60
N PRO A 7 21.57 -10.03 4.76
CA PRO A 7 21.88 -8.91 5.65
C PRO A 7 21.48 -7.53 5.11
N ILE A 8 21.16 -7.42 3.82
CA ILE A 8 20.77 -6.16 3.17
C ILE A 8 19.33 -6.31 2.64
N ALA A 9 18.36 -5.84 3.42
CA ALA A 9 16.95 -5.79 3.04
C ALA A 9 16.35 -4.48 3.53
N SER A 10 15.46 -3.89 2.74
CA SER A 10 14.75 -2.66 3.10
C SER A 10 13.37 -2.64 2.45
N TYR A 11 12.49 -1.81 3.00
CA TYR A 11 11.25 -1.40 2.36
C TYR A 11 11.51 -0.37 1.26
N THR A 12 10.55 -0.28 0.34
CA THR A 12 10.32 0.89 -0.51
C THR A 12 9.04 1.59 -0.05
N TRP A 13 8.93 2.90 -0.24
CA TRP A 13 7.87 3.72 0.34
C TRP A 13 7.10 4.49 -0.73
N LEU A 14 5.79 4.61 -0.53
CA LEU A 14 4.92 5.49 -1.31
C LEU A 14 4.51 6.69 -0.45
N LEU A 15 4.75 7.89 -0.97
CA LEU A 15 4.26 9.13 -0.37
C LEU A 15 2.96 9.54 -1.06
N VAL A 16 1.87 9.54 -0.30
CA VAL A 16 0.52 9.78 -0.83
C VAL A 16 -0.08 11.01 -0.15
N LYS A 17 -0.58 11.95 -0.94
CA LYS A 17 -1.28 13.11 -0.41
C LYS A 17 -2.57 12.66 0.26
N THR A 18 -2.72 12.97 1.55
CA THR A 18 -3.88 12.56 2.36
C THR A 18 -5.19 13.21 1.93
N ASP A 19 -5.12 14.42 1.38
CA ASP A 19 -6.26 15.11 0.77
C ASP A 19 -5.89 15.60 -0.63
N ASN A 20 -6.42 14.91 -1.64
CA ASN A 20 -6.16 15.24 -3.03
C ASN A 20 -7.41 15.93 -3.64
N PRO A 21 -7.35 17.22 -4.02
CA PRO A 21 -8.52 17.95 -4.49
C PRO A 21 -9.10 17.42 -5.81
N ASP A 22 -8.32 16.66 -6.58
CA ASP A 22 -8.78 15.97 -7.78
C ASP A 22 -9.41 14.63 -7.39
N ALA A 23 -10.74 14.57 -7.42
CA ALA A 23 -11.50 13.39 -7.00
C ALA A 23 -11.21 12.14 -7.86
N GLY A 24 -10.95 12.33 -9.16
CA GLY A 24 -10.62 11.23 -10.07
C GLY A 24 -9.28 10.60 -9.68
N LYS A 25 -8.26 11.44 -9.44
CA LYS A 25 -6.94 10.96 -8.99
C LYS A 25 -6.98 10.38 -7.58
N ALA A 26 -7.70 11.01 -6.66
CA ALA A 26 -7.88 10.52 -5.29
C ALA A 26 -8.43 9.09 -5.30
N ARG A 27 -9.50 8.87 -6.08
CA ARG A 27 -10.12 7.56 -6.25
C ARG A 27 -9.18 6.55 -6.87
N ALA A 28 -8.51 6.89 -7.97
CA ALA A 28 -7.57 5.99 -8.64
C ALA A 28 -6.43 5.55 -7.70
N ILE A 29 -5.86 6.49 -6.92
CA ILE A 29 -4.82 6.18 -5.93
C ILE A 29 -5.37 5.27 -4.83
N ARG A 30 -6.54 5.59 -4.26
CA ARG A 30 -7.16 4.74 -3.23
C ARG A 30 -7.39 3.32 -3.75
N ASP A 31 -7.94 3.20 -4.94
CA ASP A 31 -8.29 1.91 -5.54
C ASP A 31 -7.03 1.09 -5.85
N PHE A 32 -5.97 1.74 -6.37
CA PHE A 32 -4.67 1.11 -6.55
C PHE A 32 -4.04 0.63 -5.23
N LEU A 33 -4.02 1.49 -4.21
CA LEU A 33 -3.49 1.14 -2.89
C LEU A 33 -4.31 0.04 -2.20
N THR A 34 -5.61 -0.04 -2.48
CA THR A 34 -6.46 -1.12 -1.99
C THR A 34 -6.11 -2.42 -2.70
N TRP A 35 -6.07 -2.39 -4.03
CA TRP A 35 -5.72 -3.55 -4.87
C TRP A 35 -4.34 -4.10 -4.53
N MET A 36 -3.32 -3.26 -4.33
CA MET A 36 -1.97 -3.77 -4.05
C MET A 36 -1.87 -4.55 -2.73
N THR A 37 -2.85 -4.40 -1.82
CA THR A 37 -2.90 -5.14 -0.55
C THR A 37 -3.64 -6.48 -0.67
N THR A 38 -4.16 -6.84 -1.84
CA THR A 38 -4.80 -8.13 -2.05
C THR A 38 -3.77 -9.25 -2.21
N ALA A 39 -4.19 -10.49 -1.98
CA ALA A 39 -3.32 -11.65 -2.08
C ALA A 39 -2.76 -11.82 -3.50
N GLU A 40 -3.57 -11.53 -4.51
CA GLU A 40 -3.17 -11.64 -5.92
C GLU A 40 -2.05 -10.64 -6.26
N ALA A 41 -2.16 -9.39 -5.78
CA ALA A 41 -1.14 -8.38 -6.00
C ALA A 41 0.14 -8.65 -5.22
N GLN A 42 0.03 -9.12 -3.96
CA GLN A 42 1.19 -9.52 -3.17
C GLN A 42 1.94 -10.70 -3.81
N LYS A 43 1.23 -11.65 -4.43
CA LYS A 43 1.86 -12.75 -5.17
C LYS A 43 2.71 -12.26 -6.36
N MET A 44 2.33 -11.17 -7.01
CA MET A 44 3.13 -10.60 -8.10
C MET A 44 4.49 -10.08 -7.60
N ALA A 45 4.57 -9.64 -6.34
CA ALA A 45 5.84 -9.23 -5.74
C ALA A 45 6.79 -10.43 -5.59
N ASP A 46 6.27 -11.57 -5.12
CA ASP A 46 7.03 -12.82 -4.99
C ASP A 46 7.56 -13.31 -6.34
N ASP A 47 6.72 -13.27 -7.38
CA ASP A 47 7.10 -13.68 -8.74
C ASP A 47 8.21 -12.77 -9.33
N LEU A 48 8.36 -11.54 -8.81
CA LEU A 48 9.41 -10.58 -9.15
C LEU A 48 10.63 -10.63 -8.18
N GLY A 49 10.63 -11.54 -7.21
CA GLY A 49 11.72 -11.70 -6.24
C GLY A 49 11.70 -10.73 -5.05
N TYR A 50 10.60 -9.99 -4.86
CA TYR A 50 10.37 -9.20 -3.64
C TYR A 50 9.67 -10.05 -2.58
N ALA A 51 9.90 -9.73 -1.31
CA ALA A 51 9.15 -10.35 -0.23
C ALA A 51 7.75 -9.72 -0.12
N PRO A 52 6.70 -10.51 0.15
CA PRO A 52 5.36 -9.97 0.35
C PRO A 52 5.31 -9.26 1.69
N LEU A 53 4.40 -8.28 1.82
CA LEU A 53 4.24 -7.54 3.06
C LEU A 53 3.67 -8.44 4.16
N PRO A 54 4.20 -8.36 5.40
CA PRO A 54 3.59 -9.03 6.54
C PRO A 54 2.13 -8.60 6.76
N SER A 55 1.30 -9.50 7.28
CA SER A 55 -0.13 -9.26 7.55
C SER A 55 -0.40 -7.97 8.33
N ASP A 56 0.42 -7.70 9.34
CA ASP A 56 0.24 -6.54 10.21
C ASP A 56 0.51 -5.23 9.45
N VAL A 57 1.48 -5.25 8.54
CA VAL A 57 1.79 -4.10 7.67
C VAL A 57 0.67 -3.89 6.66
N LEU A 58 0.13 -4.96 6.06
CA LEU A 58 -1.03 -4.88 5.18
C LEU A 58 -2.23 -4.24 5.90
N GLY A 59 -2.50 -4.66 7.15
CA GLY A 59 -3.56 -4.08 7.97
C GLY A 59 -3.36 -2.58 8.24
N LEU A 60 -2.13 -2.15 8.52
CA LEU A 60 -1.80 -0.73 8.68
C LEU A 60 -2.02 0.06 7.38
N VAL A 61 -1.61 -0.46 6.23
CA VAL A 61 -1.82 0.18 4.93
C VAL A 61 -3.31 0.33 4.65
N GLN A 62 -4.08 -0.75 4.79
CA GLN A 62 -5.53 -0.74 4.57
C GLN A 62 -6.25 0.26 5.49
N ALA A 63 -5.85 0.36 6.76
CA ALA A 63 -6.38 1.35 7.68
C ALA A 63 -6.07 2.79 7.24
N ARG A 64 -4.84 3.04 6.78
CA ARG A 64 -4.43 4.38 6.31
C ARG A 64 -5.14 4.78 5.02
N VAL A 65 -5.32 3.87 4.07
CA VAL A 65 -6.02 4.12 2.79
C VAL A 65 -7.46 4.60 3.03
N LYS A 66 -8.16 4.07 4.04
CA LYS A 66 -9.52 4.49 4.42
C LYS A 66 -9.59 5.95 4.91
N THR A 67 -8.48 6.53 5.33
CA THR A 67 -8.43 7.92 5.83
C THR A 67 -8.20 8.96 4.73
N LEU A 68 -7.94 8.53 3.50
CA LEU A 68 -7.71 9.43 2.36
C LEU A 68 -8.97 10.22 2.01
N LYS A 69 -8.76 11.46 1.57
CA LYS A 69 -9.79 12.44 1.28
C LYS A 69 -9.64 13.05 -0.10
N THR A 70 -10.74 13.62 -0.59
CA THR A 70 -10.80 14.50 -1.75
C THR A 70 -11.50 15.80 -1.41
N ALA A 71 -10.79 16.92 -1.54
CA ALA A 71 -11.30 18.26 -1.22
C ALA A 71 -11.98 18.30 0.16
N GLY A 72 -11.29 17.77 1.18
CA GLY A 72 -11.75 17.71 2.57
C GLY A 72 -12.80 16.65 2.89
N ARG A 73 -13.31 15.92 1.88
CA ARG A 73 -14.37 14.91 2.04
C ARG A 73 -13.81 13.48 1.90
N PRO A 74 -14.43 12.46 2.51
CA PRO A 74 -14.07 11.07 2.25
C PRO A 74 -14.17 10.75 0.75
N ILE A 75 -13.27 9.90 0.25
CA ILE A 75 -13.34 9.41 -1.13
C ILE A 75 -14.46 8.36 -1.19
N GLY A 76 -15.47 8.60 -2.03
CA GLY A 76 -16.60 7.69 -2.28
C GLY A 76 -16.30 6.51 -3.19
#